data_AF-R8BJX6-F1
#
_entry.id   AF-R8BJX6-F1
#
_cell.length_a   1.000
_cell.length_b   1.000
_cell.length_c   1.000
_cell.angle_alpha   90.00
_cell.angle_beta   90.00
_cell.angle_gamma   90.00
#
_symmetry.space_group_name_H-M   'P 1'
#
loop_
_entity.id
_entity.type
_entity.pdbx_description
1 polymer ?
#
loop_
_entity_poly.entity_id
_entity_poly.type
_entity_poly.pdbx_seq_one_letter_code
_entity_poly.pdbx_strand_id
1 'polypeptide(L)'
;MSSRFTDCKVNKRPLNRQPQTTSPSSRIIYVGTNTSFVAIVKRVRKALETSPSGVRGQSTRGLPLTARVAALSAGSAKAKGDSASEGDEILVRGAGRAIAKTLHIAAFFTRERDCRVSLRTLTEGAVDDIVMDDAESEGGFAAEESRVRMVSVLEVGVRLI
;
A
#
# COMPACT_ATOMS: atom_id res chain seq x y z
N MET A 1 -17.49 5.20 -31.30
CA MET A 1 -18.03 5.40 -29.93
C MET A 1 -17.68 6.81 -29.51
N SER A 2 -18.71 7.63 -29.36
CA SER A 2 -18.70 9.09 -29.50
C SER A 2 -18.06 9.82 -28.33
N SER A 3 -17.15 10.74 -28.61
CA SER A 3 -16.64 11.74 -27.66
C SER A 3 -17.74 12.78 -27.36
N ARG A 4 -18.45 12.64 -26.24
CA ARG A 4 -19.47 13.61 -25.75
C ARG A 4 -19.12 14.20 -24.38
N PHE A 5 -17.84 14.45 -24.10
CA PHE A 5 -17.38 14.90 -22.77
C PHE A 5 -16.37 16.03 -22.86
N THR A 6 -16.57 16.99 -23.77
CA THR A 6 -15.66 18.11 -23.94
C THR A 6 -15.83 19.18 -22.86
N ASP A 7 -17.01 19.31 -22.25
CA ASP A 7 -17.31 20.29 -21.19
C ASP A 7 -17.99 19.63 -19.97
N CYS A 8 -17.30 18.70 -19.29
CA CYS A 8 -17.79 18.09 -18.05
C CYS A 8 -16.79 18.23 -16.90
N LYS A 9 -17.29 18.55 -15.71
CA LYS A 9 -16.46 18.67 -14.50
C LYS A 9 -16.27 17.31 -13.87
N VAL A 10 -15.02 16.84 -13.82
CA VAL A 10 -14.66 15.55 -13.22
C VAL A 10 -14.36 15.74 -11.74
N ASN A 11 -15.22 15.19 -10.89
CA ASN A 11 -15.03 15.14 -9.44
C ASN A 11 -14.46 13.76 -9.05
N LYS A 12 -13.29 13.74 -8.41
CA LYS A 12 -12.70 12.47 -7.93
C LYS A 12 -13.47 12.02 -6.69
N ARG A 13 -13.94 10.78 -6.67
CA ARG A 13 -14.65 10.26 -5.51
C ARG A 13 -13.70 10.14 -4.30
N PRO A 14 -13.98 10.82 -3.17
CA PRO A 14 -13.15 10.69 -1.99
C PRO A 14 -13.31 9.29 -1.39
N LEU A 15 -12.18 8.66 -1.03
CA LEU A 15 -12.20 7.40 -0.30
C LEU A 15 -12.51 7.69 1.18
N ASN A 16 -13.75 7.47 1.60
CA ASN A 16 -14.18 7.65 3.00
C ASN A 16 -13.50 6.68 3.98
N ARG A 17 -12.93 5.58 3.47
CA ARG A 17 -12.18 4.59 4.25
C ARG A 17 -10.96 4.13 3.47
N GLN A 18 -9.90 3.79 4.19
CA GLN A 18 -8.77 3.11 3.56
C GLN A 18 -9.23 1.79 2.94
N PRO A 19 -8.75 1.45 1.73
CA PRO A 19 -9.06 0.16 1.12
C PRO A 19 -8.55 -0.96 2.04
N GLN A 20 -9.44 -1.93 2.32
CA GLN A 20 -9.07 -3.09 3.13
C GLN A 20 -7.94 -3.85 2.43
N THR A 21 -6.92 -4.21 3.21
CA THR A 21 -5.83 -5.04 2.69
C THR A 21 -6.35 -6.45 2.44
N THR A 22 -5.98 -7.02 1.29
CA THR A 22 -6.44 -8.37 0.86
C THR A 22 -5.91 -9.48 1.77
N SER A 23 -4.80 -9.25 2.47
CA SER A 23 -4.28 -10.17 3.48
C SER A 23 -4.13 -9.49 4.84
N PRO A 24 -4.35 -10.23 5.95
CA PRO A 24 -4.13 -9.71 7.31
C PRO A 24 -2.64 -9.63 7.69
N SER A 25 -1.75 -10.27 6.94
CA SER A 25 -0.31 -10.36 7.24
C SER A 25 0.56 -9.34 6.50
N SER A 26 0.16 -8.88 5.31
CA SER A 26 0.93 -7.89 4.56
C SER A 26 0.69 -6.47 5.08
N ARG A 27 1.71 -5.82 5.63
CA ARG A 27 1.63 -4.40 5.98
C ARG A 27 1.91 -3.56 4.75
N ILE A 28 0.87 -2.89 4.24
CA ILE A 28 0.95 -2.02 3.08
C ILE A 28 1.09 -0.56 3.52
N ILE A 29 2.12 0.13 3.03
CA ILE A 29 2.37 1.55 3.23
C ILE A 29 2.10 2.29 1.93
N TYR A 30 1.04 3.09 1.90
CA TYR A 30 0.73 3.96 0.76
C TYR A 30 1.60 5.22 0.77
N VAL A 31 2.13 5.56 -0.40
CA VAL A 31 2.95 6.74 -0.66
C VAL A 31 2.12 7.78 -1.38
N GLY A 32 2.01 8.96 -0.76
CA GLY A 32 1.35 10.11 -1.36
C GLY A 32 2.32 10.98 -2.16
N THR A 33 1.76 11.82 -3.04
CA THR A 33 2.53 12.84 -3.76
C THR A 33 3.19 13.85 -2.81
N ASN A 34 2.53 14.19 -1.70
CA ASN A 34 3.01 15.15 -0.71
C ASN A 34 3.72 14.51 0.50
N THR A 35 3.77 13.18 0.62
CA THR A 35 4.45 12.53 1.76
C THR A 35 5.95 12.67 1.63
N SER A 36 6.66 13.12 2.68
CA SER A 36 8.11 13.27 2.63
C SER A 36 8.81 11.91 2.50
N PHE A 37 9.90 11.87 1.73
CA PHE A 37 10.68 10.65 1.50
C PHE A 37 11.17 10.01 2.82
N VAL A 38 11.77 10.83 3.68
CA VAL A 38 12.31 10.40 4.98
C VAL A 38 11.23 9.80 5.88
N ALA A 39 10.01 10.33 5.86
CA ALA A 39 8.91 9.76 6.64
C ALA A 39 8.55 8.34 6.16
N ILE A 40 8.61 8.06 4.86
CA ILE A 40 8.37 6.71 4.36
C ILE A 40 9.47 5.76 4.82
N VAL A 41 10.74 6.15 4.66
CA VAL A 41 11.88 5.31 5.07
C VAL A 41 11.79 4.95 6.56
N LYS A 42 11.51 5.94 7.43
CA LYS A 42 11.30 5.70 8.87
C LYS A 42 10.12 4.76 9.13
N ARG A 43 9.01 4.92 8.40
CA ARG A 43 7.84 4.03 8.55
C ARG A 43 8.16 2.60 8.13
N VAL A 44 8.88 2.42 7.02
CA VAL A 44 9.30 1.10 6.54
C VAL A 44 10.25 0.45 7.55
N ARG A 45 11.29 1.14 8.03
CA ARG A 45 12.21 0.61 9.04
C ARG A 45 11.49 0.21 10.33
N LYS A 46 10.62 1.07 10.84
CA LYS A 46 9.78 0.75 12.02
C LYS A 46 8.89 -0.47 11.77
N ALA A 47 8.33 -0.59 10.57
CA ALA A 47 7.48 -1.71 10.20
C ALA A 47 8.28 -3.03 10.14
N LEU A 48 9.51 -3.00 9.60
CA LEU A 48 10.43 -4.14 9.61
C LEU A 48 10.82 -4.55 11.03
N GLU A 49 11.13 -3.59 11.92
CA GLU A 49 11.45 -3.88 13.33
C GLU A 49 10.30 -4.51 14.11
N THR A 50 9.07 -4.14 13.77
CA THR A 50 7.84 -4.62 14.44
C THR A 50 7.27 -5.86 13.74
N SER A 51 7.83 -6.31 12.63
CA SER A 51 7.40 -7.51 11.92
C SER A 51 7.58 -8.76 12.81
N PRO A 52 6.77 -9.82 12.64
CA PRO A 52 6.85 -11.01 13.48
C PRO A 52 8.20 -11.74 13.36
N SER A 53 8.94 -11.58 12.26
CA SER A 53 10.31 -12.10 12.12
C SER A 53 11.41 -11.11 12.53
N GLY A 54 11.07 -9.85 12.83
CA GLY A 54 12.02 -8.86 13.31
C GLY A 54 12.61 -9.24 14.67
N VAL A 55 13.78 -8.68 15.00
CA VAL A 55 14.56 -8.93 16.24
C VAL A 55 13.73 -8.77 17.54
N ARG A 56 12.58 -8.09 17.48
CA ARG A 56 11.67 -7.82 18.61
C ARG A 56 10.31 -8.51 18.46
N GLY A 57 10.28 -9.68 17.83
CA GLY A 57 9.08 -10.47 17.60
C GLY A 57 8.21 -10.62 18.85
N GLN A 58 6.95 -10.22 18.70
CA GLN A 58 5.82 -10.38 19.63
C GLN A 58 6.01 -9.78 21.04
N SER A 59 5.32 -8.65 21.29
CA SER A 59 5.16 -8.13 22.65
C SER A 59 4.43 -9.16 23.51
N THR A 60 5.17 -9.86 24.37
CA THR A 60 4.61 -10.81 25.33
C THR A 60 3.95 -10.15 26.54
N ARG A 61 3.73 -8.82 26.49
CA ARG A 61 3.15 -8.06 27.62
C ARG A 61 1.70 -8.47 27.81
N GLY A 62 1.38 -8.98 29.00
CA GLY A 62 0.04 -9.43 29.37
C GLY A 62 -0.24 -10.92 29.15
N LEU A 63 0.71 -11.68 28.58
CA LEU A 63 0.56 -13.13 28.42
C LEU A 63 1.08 -13.89 29.65
N PRO A 64 0.42 -15.00 30.07
CA PRO A 64 0.91 -15.86 31.14
C PRO A 64 2.27 -16.48 30.78
N LEU A 65 3.11 -16.75 31.78
CA LEU A 65 4.51 -17.18 31.61
C LEU A 65 4.66 -18.33 30.59
N THR A 66 3.78 -19.33 30.65
CA THR A 66 3.77 -20.49 29.76
C THR A 66 3.56 -20.11 28.29
N ALA A 67 2.66 -19.17 28.01
CA ALA A 67 2.42 -18.66 26.66
C ALA A 67 3.60 -17.82 26.14
N ARG A 68 4.34 -17.14 27.03
CA ARG A 68 5.55 -16.39 26.66
C ARG A 68 6.69 -17.32 26.25
N VAL A 69 6.89 -18.41 26.99
CA VAL A 69 7.90 -19.43 26.68
C VAL A 69 7.57 -20.13 25.36
N ALA A 70 6.29 -20.43 25.12
CA ALA A 70 5.83 -21.00 23.85
C ALA A 70 6.00 -20.04 22.65
N ALA A 71 5.76 -18.74 22.83
CA ALA A 71 5.98 -17.74 21.78
C ALA A 71 7.47 -17.58 21.42
N LEU A 72 8.35 -17.61 22.43
CA LEU A 72 9.80 -17.57 22.23
C LEU A 72 10.32 -18.82 21.50
N SER A 73 9.80 -20.01 21.84
CA SER A 73 10.20 -21.25 21.16
C SER A 73 9.62 -21.36 19.74
N ALA A 74 8.40 -20.89 19.51
CA ALA A 74 7.77 -20.85 18.19
C ALA A 74 8.43 -19.85 17.22
N GLY A 75 8.89 -18.69 17.74
CA GLY A 75 9.63 -17.69 16.95
C GLY A 75 10.98 -18.20 16.44
N SER A 76 11.66 -19.04 17.22
CA SER A 76 12.93 -19.67 16.83
C SER A 76 12.76 -20.78 15.77
N ALA A 77 11.66 -21.55 15.84
CA ALA A 77 11.40 -22.65 14.92
C ALA A 77 10.99 -22.21 13.50
N LYS A 78 10.44 -21.00 13.35
CA LYS A 78 9.95 -20.48 12.06
C LYS A 78 11.06 -19.91 11.15
N ALA A 79 12.27 -19.69 11.70
CA ALA A 79 13.42 -19.18 10.96
C ALA A 79 14.10 -20.22 10.03
N LYS A 80 13.65 -21.49 10.05
CA LYS A 80 14.31 -22.60 9.32
C LYS A 80 13.48 -23.18 8.16
N GLY A 81 12.32 -22.59 7.85
CA GLY A 81 11.48 -23.01 6.73
C GLY A 81 11.64 -22.07 5.53
N ASP A 82 12.25 -22.56 4.46
CA ASP A 82 12.48 -21.93 3.15
C ASP A 82 11.19 -21.65 2.35
N SER A 83 10.09 -21.31 3.02
CA SER A 83 8.92 -20.73 2.37
C SER A 83 9.04 -19.22 2.52
N ALA A 84 9.24 -18.53 1.41
CA ALA A 84 9.06 -17.09 1.28
C ALA A 84 7.65 -16.71 1.75
N SER A 85 7.48 -16.59 3.07
CA SER A 85 6.23 -16.23 3.70
C SER A 85 5.99 -14.76 3.32
N GLU A 86 5.07 -14.56 2.39
CA GLU A 86 4.55 -13.25 1.95
C GLU A 86 4.06 -12.38 3.13
N GLY A 87 3.94 -12.96 4.33
CA GLY A 87 3.61 -12.27 5.57
C GLY A 87 4.73 -11.48 6.25
N ASP A 88 5.98 -11.53 5.77
CA ASP A 88 7.09 -10.76 6.35
C ASP A 88 7.65 -9.66 5.43
N GLU A 89 7.07 -9.53 4.24
CA GLU A 89 7.39 -8.47 3.31
C GLU A 89 6.56 -7.22 3.65
N ILE A 90 7.25 -6.09 3.83
CA ILE A 90 6.60 -4.78 3.96
C ILE A 90 6.39 -4.22 2.56
N LEU A 91 5.12 -4.03 2.17
CA LEU A 91 4.75 -3.55 0.85
C LEU A 91 4.62 -2.02 0.87
N VAL A 92 5.24 -1.35 -0.10
CA VAL A 92 5.15 0.10 -0.28
C VAL A 92 4.51 0.36 -1.64
N ARG A 93 3.33 0.96 -1.66
CA ARG A 93 2.56 1.24 -2.88
C ARG A 93 2.57 2.71 -3.23
N GLY A 94 2.80 3.04 -4.49
CA GLY A 94 2.58 4.38 -5.03
C GLY A 94 1.98 4.33 -6.43
N ALA A 95 1.01 5.21 -6.68
CA ALA A 95 0.31 5.33 -7.96
C ALA A 95 0.63 6.67 -8.64
N GLY A 96 0.57 6.70 -9.99
CA GLY A 96 0.78 7.91 -10.78
C GLY A 96 2.05 8.69 -10.42
N ARG A 97 1.93 9.97 -10.05
CA ARG A 97 3.07 10.83 -9.70
C ARG A 97 3.87 10.33 -8.49
N ALA A 98 3.29 9.49 -7.64
CA ALA A 98 4.02 8.92 -6.50
C ALA A 98 5.00 7.80 -6.91
N ILE A 99 4.86 7.20 -8.10
CA ILE A 99 5.70 6.09 -8.57
C ILE A 99 7.19 6.46 -8.53
N ALA A 100 7.57 7.65 -9.01
CA ALA A 100 8.96 8.10 -8.99
C ALA A 100 9.54 8.10 -7.57
N LYS A 101 8.76 8.56 -6.59
CA LYS A 101 9.17 8.56 -5.17
C LYS A 101 9.28 7.14 -4.61
N THR A 102 8.34 6.27 -4.94
CA THR A 102 8.36 4.85 -4.55
C THR A 102 9.61 4.15 -5.09
N LEU A 103 10.00 4.45 -6.33
CA LEU A 103 11.23 3.91 -6.93
C LEU A 103 12.50 4.42 -6.21
N HIS A 104 12.55 5.70 -5.84
CA HIS A 104 13.65 6.21 -5.01
C HIS A 104 13.76 5.50 -3.66
N ILE A 105 12.63 5.12 -3.05
CA ILE A 105 12.61 4.35 -1.80
C ILE A 105 13.16 2.94 -2.03
N ALA A 106 12.77 2.28 -3.12
CA ALA A 106 13.32 0.98 -3.50
C ALA A 106 14.85 1.05 -3.68
N ALA A 107 15.34 2.05 -4.41
CA ALA A 107 16.76 2.27 -4.63
C ALA A 107 17.52 2.53 -3.32
N PHE A 108 16.91 3.24 -2.37
CA PHE A 108 17.48 3.45 -1.04
C PHE A 108 17.68 2.12 -0.28
N PHE A 109 16.64 1.29 -0.18
CA PHE A 109 16.73 0.01 0.51
C PHE A 109 17.58 -1.03 -0.23
N THR A 110 17.74 -0.91 -1.55
CA THR A 110 18.65 -1.77 -2.33
C THR A 110 20.12 -1.48 -2.01
N ARG A 111 20.45 -0.25 -1.59
CA ARG A 111 21.82 0.12 -1.19
C ARG A 111 22.16 -0.30 0.24
N GLU A 112 21.14 -0.54 1.06
CA GLU A 112 21.30 -1.06 2.42
C GLU A 112 21.63 -2.56 2.36
N ARG A 113 22.55 -3.02 3.20
CA ARG A 113 23.05 -4.41 3.18
C ARG A 113 22.15 -5.40 3.92
N ASP A 114 21.20 -4.90 4.70
CA ASP A 114 20.32 -5.66 5.60
C ASP A 114 18.96 -6.00 4.97
N CYS A 115 18.68 -5.52 3.76
CA CYS A 115 17.37 -5.62 3.13
C CYS A 115 17.45 -6.25 1.74
N ARG A 116 16.42 -7.03 1.39
CA ARG A 116 16.14 -7.49 0.03
C ARG A 116 14.87 -6.81 -0.48
N VAL A 117 14.94 -6.29 -1.71
CA VAL A 117 13.84 -5.53 -2.33
C VAL A 117 13.25 -6.32 -3.50
N SER A 118 11.92 -6.31 -3.62
CA SER A 118 11.15 -6.83 -4.75
C SER A 118 10.31 -5.72 -5.39
N LEU A 119 10.08 -5.78 -6.69
CA LEU A 119 9.27 -4.81 -7.44
C LEU A 119 8.14 -5.53 -8.16
N ARG A 120 6.91 -5.02 -8.03
CA ARG A 120 5.72 -5.53 -8.72
C ARG A 120 4.97 -4.37 -9.37
N THR A 121 4.60 -4.53 -10.64
CA THR A 121 3.77 -3.56 -11.37
C THR A 121 2.31 -3.99 -11.32
N LEU A 122 1.43 -3.07 -10.96
CA LEU A 122 0.01 -3.29 -10.79
C LEU A 122 -0.80 -2.23 -11.54
N THR A 123 -2.08 -2.49 -11.76
CA THR A 123 -3.05 -1.53 -12.29
C THR A 123 -4.24 -1.47 -11.34
N GLU A 124 -4.61 -0.28 -10.88
CA GLU A 124 -5.78 -0.06 -10.02
C GLU A 124 -6.81 0.84 -10.74
N GLY A 125 -8.09 0.49 -10.60
CA GLY A 125 -9.20 1.29 -11.12
C GLY A 125 -9.64 2.35 -10.10
N ALA A 126 -9.63 3.62 -10.50
CA ALA A 126 -10.19 4.73 -9.74
C ALA A 126 -11.55 5.12 -10.33
N VAL A 127 -12.56 5.27 -9.47
CA VAL A 127 -13.89 5.75 -9.88
C VAL A 127 -13.91 7.28 -9.76
N ASP A 128 -14.12 7.95 -10.88
CA ASP A 128 -14.30 9.41 -10.96
C ASP A 128 -15.78 9.68 -11.33
N ASP A 129 -16.39 10.67 -10.70
CA ASP A 129 -17.76 11.13 -10.97
C ASP A 129 -17.72 12.28 -11.99
N ILE A 130 -18.56 12.21 -13.01
CA ILE A 130 -18.69 13.19 -14.08
C ILE A 130 -19.98 13.97 -13.83
N VAL A 131 -19.83 15.28 -13.61
CA VAL A 131 -20.96 16.21 -13.49
C VAL A 131 -21.03 17.01 -14.79
N MET A 132 -22.16 16.88 -15.50
CA MET A 132 -22.46 17.70 -16.67
C MET A 132 -23.18 18.97 -16.21
N ASP A 133 -22.77 20.14 -16.73
CA ASP A 133 -23.45 21.39 -16.41
C ASP A 133 -24.84 21.43 -17.08
N ASP A 134 -25.86 21.84 -16.32
CA ASP A 134 -27.30 21.73 -16.60
C ASP A 134 -27.82 22.52 -17.83
N ALA A 135 -26.96 23.02 -18.72
CA ALA A 135 -27.39 23.84 -19.86
C ALA A 135 -28.06 23.05 -21.00
N GLU A 136 -27.95 21.71 -21.01
CA GLU A 136 -28.50 20.85 -22.08
C GLU A 136 -29.46 19.75 -21.59
N SER A 137 -29.82 19.71 -20.30
CA SER A 137 -30.76 18.72 -19.78
C SER A 137 -32.17 19.32 -19.71
N GLU A 138 -33.01 19.03 -20.71
CA GLU A 138 -34.47 19.22 -20.62
C GLU A 138 -35.01 18.33 -19.50
N GLY A 139 -34.98 18.84 -18.27
CA GLY A 139 -35.56 18.17 -17.11
C GLY A 139 -34.71 18.16 -15.85
N GLY A 140 -34.02 19.25 -15.50
CA GLY A 140 -33.72 19.63 -14.10
C GLY A 140 -32.94 18.66 -13.19
N PHE A 141 -32.46 17.53 -13.70
CA PHE A 141 -31.62 16.58 -12.99
C PHE A 141 -30.27 16.55 -13.70
N ALA A 142 -29.23 17.02 -13.01
CA ALA A 142 -27.85 16.86 -13.44
C ALA A 142 -27.58 15.35 -13.65
N ALA A 143 -27.17 14.98 -14.87
CA ALA A 143 -26.79 13.60 -15.15
C ALA A 143 -25.46 13.30 -14.43
N GLU A 144 -25.52 12.56 -13.32
CA GLU A 144 -24.35 12.04 -12.64
C GLU A 144 -23.92 10.73 -13.30
N GLU A 145 -22.78 10.74 -14.00
CA GLU A 145 -22.20 9.53 -14.60
C GLU A 145 -20.91 9.13 -13.87
N SER A 146 -20.76 7.85 -13.54
CA SER A 146 -19.53 7.32 -12.96
C SER A 146 -18.62 6.71 -14.03
N ARG A 147 -17.35 7.12 -14.07
CA ARG A 147 -16.34 6.56 -14.97
C ARG A 147 -15.20 5.90 -14.20
N VAL A 148 -14.82 4.69 -14.62
CA VAL A 148 -13.61 4.03 -14.12
C VAL A 148 -12.39 4.45 -14.95
N ARG A 149 -11.36 4.98 -14.29
CA ARG A 149 -10.05 5.26 -14.87
C ARG A 149 -9.02 4.27 -14.33
N MET A 150 -8.32 3.58 -15.23
CA MET A 150 -7.20 2.72 -14.86
C MET A 150 -5.95 3.56 -14.59
N VAL A 151 -5.23 3.24 -13.50
CA VAL A 151 -4.01 3.92 -13.07
C VAL A 151 -2.92 2.89 -12.81
N SER A 152 -1.71 3.15 -13.32
CA SER A 152 -0.55 2.32 -13.02
C SER A 152 -0.09 2.51 -11.57
N VAL A 153 0.29 1.41 -10.93
CA VAL A 153 0.75 1.36 -9.55
C VAL A 153 2.05 0.57 -9.48
N LEU A 154 3.00 1.09 -8.70
CA LEU A 154 4.22 0.37 -8.35
C LEU A 154 4.13 -0.08 -6.90
N GLU A 155 4.34 -1.38 -6.68
CA GLU A 155 4.48 -1.99 -5.37
C GLU A 155 5.94 -2.41 -5.18
N VAL A 156 6.51 -2.00 -4.05
CA VAL A 156 7.87 -2.31 -3.63
C VAL A 156 7.79 -3.14 -2.36
N GLY A 157 8.24 -4.39 -2.42
CA GLY A 157 8.37 -5.23 -1.25
C GLY A 157 9.75 -5.10 -0.62
N VAL A 158 9.80 -4.92 0.70
CA VAL A 158 11.06 -4.85 1.46
C VAL A 158 11.02 -5.91 2.55
N ARG A 159 12.07 -6.73 2.62
CA ARG A 159 12.25 -7.75 3.67
C ARG A 159 13.68 -7.72 4.20
N LEU A 160 13.87 -8.12 5.45
CA LEU A 160 15.20 -8.30 6.03
C LEU A 160 15.87 -9.55 5.43
N ILE A 161 17.20 -9.55 5.36
CA ILE A 161 18.03 -10.71 4.96
C ILE A 161 18.43 -11.51 6.19
#